data_AF-A0AAW2XTS9-F1
#
_entry.id   AF-A0AAW2XTS9-F1
#
_cell.length_a   1.000
_cell.length_b   1.000
_cell.length_c   1.000
_cell.angle_alpha   90.00
_cell.angle_beta   90.00
_cell.angle_gamma   90.00
#
_symmetry.space_group_name_H-M   'P 1'
#
loop_
_entity.id
_entity.type
_entity.pdbx_description
1 polymer ?
#
loop_
_entity_poly.entity_id
_entity_poly.type
_entity_poly.pdbx_seq_one_letter_code
_entity_poly.pdbx_strand_id
1 'polypeptide(L)'
;MEAMMVAMDSAQSKLDRARELRAFDDTKAGVKGLVDAVVENVPQIFVLPHDDNMTKNGTGDTAKANFTVPVIDLQGVDQNDSTLHQEIVDRIRHASETWGFFQVVNHGIPVGVLEEMLRGVRRFNETRRGGEEAILHA
;
A
#
# COMPACT_ATOMS: atom_id res chain seq x y z
N MET A 1 -33.58 13.86 21.11
CA MET A 1 -32.70 13.21 22.11
C MET A 1 -31.67 12.31 21.43
N GLU A 2 -32.06 11.45 20.48
CA GLU A 2 -31.10 10.58 19.76
C GLU A 2 -30.01 11.31 18.97
N ALA A 3 -30.35 12.35 18.21
CA ALA A 3 -29.36 13.11 17.43
C ALA A 3 -28.27 13.76 18.30
N MET A 4 -28.60 14.10 19.56
CA MET A 4 -27.64 14.67 20.51
C MET A 4 -26.74 13.59 21.12
N MET A 5 -27.27 12.37 21.34
CA MET A 5 -26.51 11.22 21.83
C MET A 5 -25.51 10.73 20.77
N VAL A 6 -25.91 10.66 19.49
CA VAL A 6 -25.02 10.28 18.37
C VAL A 6 -23.90 11.32 18.16
N ALA A 7 -24.21 12.61 18.30
CA ALA A 7 -23.20 13.67 18.19
C ALA A 7 -22.16 13.60 19.33
N MET A 8 -22.61 13.28 20.55
CA MET A 8 -21.72 13.10 21.72
C MET A 8 -20.83 11.86 21.56
N ASP A 9 -21.37 10.74 21.08
CA ASP A 9 -20.62 9.51 20.82
C ASP A 9 -19.58 9.68 19.69
N SER A 10 -19.94 10.41 18.62
CA SER A 10 -19.01 10.77 17.54
C SER A 10 -17.88 11.69 18.02
N ALA A 11 -18.18 12.65 18.92
CA ALA A 11 -17.17 13.55 19.47
C ALA A 11 -16.20 12.82 20.41
N GLN A 12 -16.73 11.89 21.23
CA GLN A 12 -15.93 11.05 22.11
C GLN A 12 -15.02 10.10 21.32
N SER A 13 -15.55 9.42 20.30
CA SER A 13 -14.78 8.57 19.38
C SER A 13 -13.63 9.33 18.70
N LYS A 14 -13.86 10.58 18.27
CA LYS A 14 -12.80 11.42 17.68
C LYS A 14 -11.71 11.79 18.68
N LEU A 15 -12.08 12.09 19.93
CA LEU A 15 -11.13 12.40 21.00
C LEU A 15 -10.28 11.17 21.35
N ASP A 16 -10.91 10.01 21.48
CA ASP A 16 -10.24 8.75 21.80
C ASP A 16 -9.28 8.34 20.68
N ARG A 17 -9.70 8.49 19.42
CA ARG A 17 -8.84 8.29 18.24
C ARG A 17 -7.63 9.24 18.24
N ALA A 18 -7.81 10.51 18.59
CA ALA A 18 -6.71 11.48 18.63
C ALA A 18 -5.71 11.17 19.75
N ARG A 19 -6.18 10.69 20.90
CA ARG A 19 -5.33 10.26 22.02
C ARG A 19 -4.52 9.01 21.67
N GLU A 20 -5.15 8.02 21.07
CA GLU A 20 -4.50 6.79 20.62
C GLU A 20 -3.45 7.08 19.54
N LEU A 21 -3.75 7.97 18.60
CA LEU A 21 -2.80 8.39 17.56
C LEU A 21 -1.54 9.01 18.16
N ARG A 22 -1.70 9.90 19.16
CA ARG A 22 -0.55 10.48 19.87
C ARG A 22 0.28 9.40 20.56
N ALA A 23 -0.36 8.50 21.30
CA ALA A 23 0.33 7.41 21.99
C ALA A 23 1.10 6.51 21.01
N PHE A 24 0.52 6.21 19.85
CA PHE A 24 1.17 5.46 18.77
C PHE A 24 2.38 6.21 18.20
N ASP A 25 2.22 7.49 17.82
CA ASP A 25 3.28 8.30 17.24
C ASP A 25 4.44 8.53 18.23
N ASP A 26 4.16 8.61 19.52
CA ASP A 26 5.17 8.76 20.58
C ASP A 26 6.05 7.52 20.71
N THR A 27 5.56 6.33 20.34
CA THR A 27 6.40 5.11 20.31
C THR A 27 7.51 5.18 19.26
N LYS A 28 7.33 5.99 18.20
CA LYS A 28 8.19 6.07 17.01
C LYS A 28 8.48 4.72 16.32
N ALA A 29 7.76 3.66 16.71
CA ALA A 29 7.99 2.30 16.25
C ALA A 29 7.25 1.98 14.94
N GLY A 30 6.30 2.83 14.56
CA GLY A 30 5.44 2.63 13.40
C GLY A 30 4.58 1.36 13.51
N VAL A 31 3.91 1.01 12.42
CA VAL A 31 3.02 -0.17 12.39
C VAL A 31 3.79 -1.50 12.57
N LYS A 32 5.07 -1.54 12.16
CA LYS A 32 5.95 -2.69 12.39
C LYS A 32 6.13 -2.98 13.89
N GLY A 33 6.28 -1.93 14.71
CA GLY A 33 6.36 -2.07 16.16
C GLY A 33 5.11 -2.68 16.80
N LEU A 34 3.92 -2.39 16.26
CA LEU A 34 2.67 -3.02 16.72
C LEU A 34 2.64 -4.51 16.39
N VAL A 35 3.06 -4.87 15.18
CA VAL A 35 3.15 -6.27 14.75
C VAL A 35 4.14 -7.05 15.62
N ASP A 36 5.31 -6.46 15.89
CA ASP A 36 6.35 -7.07 16.73
C ASP A 36 5.94 -7.19 18.21
N ALA A 37 5.09 -6.27 18.69
CA ALA A 37 4.53 -6.30 20.03
C ALA A 37 3.38 -7.31 20.19
N VAL A 38 2.98 -8.01 19.11
CA VAL A 38 1.94 -9.04 19.09
C VAL A 38 0.63 -8.52 19.70
N VAL A 39 0.16 -7.37 19.21
CA VAL A 39 -1.11 -6.79 19.67
C VAL A 39 -2.29 -7.70 19.29
N GLU A 40 -3.20 -7.91 20.25
CA GLU A 40 -4.38 -8.77 20.06
C GLU A 40 -5.47 -8.08 19.22
N ASN A 41 -5.59 -6.75 19.34
CA ASN A 41 -6.60 -5.96 18.66
C ASN A 41 -5.97 -4.86 17.81
N VAL A 42 -6.55 -4.59 16.64
CA VAL A 42 -6.15 -3.47 15.78
C VAL A 42 -6.55 -2.14 16.45
N PRO A 43 -5.60 -1.19 16.63
CA PRO A 43 -5.91 0.14 17.17
C PRO A 43 -7.02 0.85 16.37
N GLN A 44 -7.92 1.56 17.06
CA GLN A 44 -9.09 2.20 16.41
C GLN A 44 -8.67 3.26 15.39
N ILE A 45 -7.48 3.85 15.55
CA ILE A 45 -6.89 4.76 14.55
C ILE A 45 -6.78 4.18 13.13
N PHE A 46 -6.64 2.85 12.99
CA PHE A 46 -6.54 2.13 11.72
C PHE A 46 -7.87 1.56 11.21
N VAL A 47 -8.93 1.63 12.03
CA VAL A 47 -10.26 1.17 11.62
C VAL A 47 -10.89 2.29 10.80
N LEU A 48 -11.22 1.96 9.54
CA LEU A 48 -11.95 2.89 8.68
C LEU A 48 -13.35 3.10 9.25
N PRO A 49 -13.86 4.36 9.28
CA PRO A 49 -15.26 4.60 9.63
C PRO A 49 -16.16 3.76 8.73
N HIS A 50 -17.20 3.19 9.31
CA HIS A 50 -18.20 2.45 8.54
C HIS A 50 -18.94 3.45 7.65
N ASP A 51 -18.54 3.54 6.38
CA ASP A 51 -19.27 4.32 5.38
C ASP A 51 -20.38 3.40 4.86
N ASP A 52 -21.65 3.75 5.08
CA ASP A 52 -22.79 2.99 4.55
C ASP A 52 -22.80 2.90 3.00
N ASN A 53 -21.94 3.68 2.34
CA ASN A 53 -21.70 3.62 0.91
C ASN A 53 -20.63 2.59 0.48
N MET A 54 -19.78 2.08 1.39
CA MET A 54 -18.77 1.07 1.06
C MET A 54 -19.32 -0.35 0.96
N THR A 55 -20.45 -0.65 1.61
CA THR A 55 -21.08 -1.98 1.59
C THR A 55 -21.79 -2.30 0.27
N LYS A 56 -22.08 -1.31 -0.58
CA LYS A 56 -22.66 -1.55 -1.91
C LYS A 56 -21.68 -2.14 -2.94
N ASN A 57 -20.38 -2.07 -2.66
CA ASN A 57 -19.34 -2.69 -3.49
C ASN A 57 -18.74 -3.96 -2.86
N GLY A 58 -19.21 -4.33 -1.65
CA GLY A 58 -18.61 -5.39 -0.83
C GLY A 58 -19.46 -6.65 -0.64
N THR A 59 -20.68 -6.73 -1.19
CA THR A 59 -21.37 -8.02 -1.32
C THR A 59 -20.78 -8.76 -2.49
N GLY A 60 -19.93 -9.74 -2.17
CA GLY A 60 -19.32 -10.69 -3.09
C GLY A 60 -20.36 -11.51 -3.84
N ASP A 61 -20.96 -10.90 -4.86
CA ASP A 61 -21.74 -11.55 -5.91
C ASP A 61 -21.65 -10.76 -7.24
N THR A 62 -20.47 -10.20 -7.54
CA THR A 62 -20.11 -9.88 -8.92
C THR A 62 -19.55 -11.13 -9.56
N ALA A 63 -20.45 -11.90 -10.17
CA ALA A 63 -20.15 -12.98 -11.10
C ALA A 63 -18.89 -12.67 -11.92
N LYS A 64 -17.79 -13.38 -11.62
CA LYS A 64 -16.61 -13.64 -12.47
C LYS A 64 -16.43 -12.70 -13.68
N ALA A 65 -16.30 -11.41 -13.44
CA ALA A 65 -15.61 -10.56 -14.40
C ALA A 65 -14.15 -10.98 -14.25
N ASN A 66 -13.61 -11.72 -15.23
CA ASN A 66 -12.19 -12.05 -15.29
C ASN A 66 -11.38 -10.77 -15.52
N PHE A 67 -11.31 -9.94 -14.49
CA PHE A 67 -10.62 -8.66 -14.50
C PHE A 67 -9.13 -8.94 -14.44
N THR A 68 -8.51 -8.95 -15.61
CA THR A 68 -7.08 -9.24 -15.76
C THR A 68 -6.38 -7.94 -16.09
N VAL A 69 -5.50 -7.49 -15.19
CA VAL A 69 -4.66 -6.31 -15.42
C VAL A 69 -3.81 -6.53 -16.69
N PRO A 70 -3.76 -5.58 -17.63
CA PRO A 70 -2.98 -5.72 -18.85
C PRO A 70 -1.50 -5.98 -18.54
N VAL A 71 -0.89 -6.90 -19.30
CA VAL A 71 0.55 -7.16 -19.26
C VAL A 71 1.15 -6.75 -20.61
N ILE A 72 2.17 -5.90 -20.56
CA ILE A 72 2.88 -5.38 -21.74
C ILE A 72 4.27 -5.98 -21.78
N ASP A 73 4.59 -6.62 -22.90
CA ASP A 73 5.91 -7.19 -23.14
C ASP A 73 6.77 -6.17 -23.90
N LEU A 74 7.92 -5.81 -23.33
CA LEU A 74 8.88 -4.88 -23.95
C LEU A 74 10.02 -5.59 -24.68
N GLN A 75 9.94 -6.91 -24.87
CA GLN A 75 10.96 -7.65 -25.60
C GLN A 75 11.15 -7.04 -26.99
N GLY A 76 12.39 -6.63 -27.29
CA GLY A 76 12.74 -6.06 -28.58
C GLY A 76 12.42 -4.58 -28.76
N VAL A 77 11.94 -3.87 -27.73
CA VAL A 77 11.62 -2.43 -27.80
C VAL A 77 12.82 -1.56 -28.21
N ASP A 78 14.02 -1.98 -27.83
CA ASP A 78 15.29 -1.29 -28.13
C ASP A 78 15.95 -1.81 -29.43
N GLN A 79 15.32 -2.73 -30.15
CA GLN A 79 15.79 -3.19 -31.44
C GLN A 79 15.39 -2.18 -32.53
N ASN A 80 16.11 -2.17 -33.65
CA ASN A 80 15.87 -1.24 -34.75
C ASN A 80 14.63 -1.61 -35.60
N ASP A 81 13.61 -2.20 -34.97
CA ASP A 81 12.32 -2.57 -35.57
C ASP A 81 11.27 -1.52 -35.21
N SER A 82 11.06 -0.59 -36.16
CA SER A 82 10.09 0.50 -36.02
C SER A 82 8.65 -0.01 -35.86
N THR A 83 8.31 -1.16 -36.48
CA THR A 83 6.95 -1.70 -36.43
C THR A 83 6.61 -2.28 -35.06
N LEU A 84 7.52 -3.09 -34.50
CA LEU A 84 7.38 -3.63 -33.16
C LEU A 84 7.35 -2.51 -32.10
N HIS A 85 8.23 -1.51 -32.24
CA HIS A 85 8.26 -0.37 -31.33
C HIS A 85 6.92 0.38 -31.33
N GLN A 86 6.34 0.64 -32.51
CA GLN A 86 5.04 1.29 -32.65
C GLN A 86 3.92 0.47 -31.99
N GLU A 87 3.91 -0.85 -32.16
CA GLU A 87 2.94 -1.75 -31.53
C GLU A 87 3.01 -1.68 -29.99
N ILE A 88 4.22 -1.71 -29.43
CA ILE A 88 4.44 -1.61 -27.98
C ILE A 88 3.92 -0.25 -27.46
N VAL A 89 4.23 0.84 -28.15
CA VAL A 89 3.76 2.20 -27.80
C VAL A 89 2.23 2.27 -27.82
N ASP A 90 1.58 1.70 -28.83
CA ASP A 90 0.12 1.71 -28.94
C ASP A 90 -0.55 0.86 -27.83
N ARG A 91 0.07 -0.26 -27.44
CA ARG A 91 -0.39 -1.05 -26.27
C ARG A 91 -0.28 -0.26 -24.97
N ILE A 92 0.82 0.46 -24.76
CA ILE A 92 1.02 1.33 -23.58
C ILE A 92 -0.04 2.44 -23.55
N ARG A 93 -0.27 3.11 -24.69
CA ARG A 93 -1.30 4.14 -24.81
C ARG A 93 -2.67 3.57 -24.44
N HIS A 94 -3.06 2.46 -25.07
CA HIS A 94 -4.37 1.86 -24.85
C HIS A 94 -4.59 1.43 -23.40
N ALA A 95 -3.60 0.79 -22.77
CA ALA A 95 -3.67 0.42 -21.36
C ALA A 95 -3.73 1.65 -20.43
N SER A 96 -3.00 2.72 -20.76
CA SER A 96 -3.04 3.96 -19.98
C SER A 96 -4.41 4.64 -20.05
N GLU A 97 -5.01 4.71 -21.23
CA GLU A 97 -6.32 5.34 -21.45
C GLU A 97 -7.48 4.52 -20.86
N THR A 98 -7.40 3.18 -20.97
CA THR A 98 -8.51 2.29 -20.60
C THR A 98 -8.43 1.86 -19.14
N TRP A 99 -7.23 1.60 -18.63
CA TRP A 99 -7.02 1.06 -17.28
C TRP A 99 -6.35 2.05 -16.32
N GLY A 100 -5.53 2.97 -16.83
CA GLY A 100 -4.66 3.80 -15.99
C GLY A 100 -3.58 3.01 -15.23
N PHE A 101 -3.49 1.69 -15.45
CA PHE A 101 -2.57 0.77 -14.78
C PHE A 101 -2.32 -0.48 -15.62
N PHE A 102 -1.07 -0.95 -15.63
CA PHE A 102 -0.64 -2.16 -16.34
C PHE A 102 0.66 -2.70 -15.75
N GLN A 103 0.96 -3.96 -16.06
CA GLN A 103 2.22 -4.62 -15.71
C GLN A 103 3.13 -4.67 -16.93
N VAL A 104 4.45 -4.72 -16.69
CA VAL A 104 5.46 -4.75 -17.75
C VAL A 104 6.38 -5.95 -17.53
N VAL A 105 6.71 -6.69 -18.60
CA VAL A 105 7.70 -7.77 -18.63
C VAL A 105 8.78 -7.50 -19.68
N ASN A 106 9.91 -8.19 -19.59
CA ASN A 106 11.08 -7.99 -20.47
C ASN A 106 11.55 -6.52 -20.55
N HIS A 107 11.42 -5.78 -19.45
CA HIS A 107 11.77 -4.35 -19.32
C HIS A 107 13.28 -4.05 -19.27
N GLY A 108 14.14 -5.02 -19.55
CA GLY A 108 15.61 -4.86 -19.58
C GLY A 108 16.32 -4.74 -18.22
N ILE A 109 15.59 -4.43 -17.13
CA ILE A 109 16.17 -4.39 -15.77
C ILE A 109 16.53 -5.82 -15.31
N PRO A 110 17.80 -6.09 -14.93
CA PRO A 110 18.20 -7.41 -14.45
C PRO A 110 17.45 -7.84 -13.20
N VAL A 111 17.02 -9.10 -13.15
CA VAL A 111 16.27 -9.67 -12.01
C VAL A 111 17.02 -9.50 -10.69
N GLY A 112 18.35 -9.68 -10.69
CA GLY A 112 19.17 -9.48 -9.49
C GLY A 112 19.09 -8.07 -8.90
N VAL A 113 18.87 -7.03 -9.71
CA VAL A 113 18.66 -5.66 -9.21
C VAL A 113 17.35 -5.55 -8.44
N LEU A 114 16.28 -6.14 -8.96
CA LEU A 114 14.97 -6.16 -8.29
C LEU A 114 15.03 -6.97 -6.99
N GLU A 115 15.73 -8.10 -6.99
CA GLU A 115 15.94 -8.93 -5.81
C GLU A 115 16.73 -8.20 -4.71
N GLU A 116 17.85 -7.55 -5.06
CA GLU A 116 18.63 -6.76 -4.10
C GLU A 116 17.83 -5.55 -3.58
N MET A 117 17.03 -4.90 -4.42
CA MET A 117 16.12 -3.82 -3.98
C MET A 117 15.14 -4.34 -2.92
N LEU A 118 14.44 -5.45 -3.20
CA LEU A 118 13.51 -6.05 -2.25
C LEU A 118 14.20 -6.47 -0.95
N ARG A 119 15.43 -7.01 -1.04
CA ARG A 119 16.23 -7.37 0.11
C ARG A 119 16.65 -6.15 0.93
N GLY A 120 17.03 -5.05 0.27
CA GLY A 120 17.38 -3.78 0.91
C GLY A 120 16.20 -3.19 1.66
N VAL A 121 15.01 -3.13 1.05
CA VAL A 121 13.78 -2.64 1.68
C VAL A 121 13.41 -3.49 2.90
N ARG A 122 13.50 -4.82 2.79
CA ARG A 122 13.27 -5.71 3.94
C ARG A 122 14.25 -5.45 5.07
N ARG A 123 15.56 -5.47 4.80
CA ARG A 123 16.60 -5.18 5.80
C ARG A 123 16.38 -3.85 6.49
N PHE A 124 16.04 -2.80 5.75
CA PHE A 124 15.79 -1.48 6.31
C PHE A 124 14.61 -1.47 7.31
N ASN A 125 13.50 -2.13 6.96
CA ASN A 125 12.29 -2.15 7.79
C ASN A 125 12.32 -3.21 8.92
N GLU A 126 13.15 -4.26 8.78
CA GLU A 126 13.29 -5.33 9.77
C GLU A 126 14.43 -5.08 10.77
N THR A 127 15.39 -4.21 10.44
CA THR A 127 16.44 -3.84 11.39
C THR A 127 15.82 -3.08 12.55
N ARG A 128 16.14 -3.50 13.78
CA ARG A 128 15.69 -2.84 15.01
C ARG A 128 16.14 -1.38 14.95
N ARG A 129 15.19 -0.43 14.94
CA ARG A 129 15.47 0.95 15.33
C ARG A 129 15.74 0.98 16.85
N GLY A 130 16.89 0.44 17.25
CA GLY A 130 17.44 0.70 18.57
C GLY A 130 17.81 2.18 18.61
N GLY A 131 17.23 2.90 19.58
CA GLY A 131 17.49 4.30 19.80
C GLY A 131 18.97 4.61 20.05
N GLU A 132 19.25 5.90 20.07
CA GLU A 132 20.55 6.56 20.27
C GLU A 132 21.22 6.25 21.64
N GLU A 133 21.55 4.99 21.94
CA GLU A 133 22.40 4.62 23.09
C GLU A 133 23.63 3.81 22.65
N ALA A 134 24.32 4.29 21.62
CA ALA A 134 25.67 3.81 21.27
C ALA A 134 26.71 4.94 21.19
N ILE A 135 26.49 6.06 21.89
CA ILE A 135 27.50 7.12 22.09
C ILE A 135 27.71 7.34 23.59
N LEU A 136 28.23 6.33 24.30
CA LEU A 136 28.78 6.53 25.65
C LEU A 136 30.13 5.82 25.88
N HIS A 137 30.77 5.29 24.83
CA HIS A 137 32.15 4.84 24.93
C HIS A 137 32.94 5.23 23.68
N ALA A 138 33.50 6.44 23.72
CA ALA A 138 34.72 6.82 23.02
C ALA A 138 35.52 7.73 23.95
#